data_AF-A0A4U8T7Z0-F1
#
_entry.id   AF-A0A4U8T7Z0-F1
#
_cell.length_a   1.000
_cell.length_b   1.000
_cell.length_c   1.000
_cell.angle_alpha   90.00
_cell.angle_beta   90.00
_cell.angle_gamma   90.00
#
_symmetry.space_group_name_H-M   'P 1'
#
loop_
_entity.id
_entity.type
_entity.pdbx_description
1 polymer ?
#
loop_
_entity_poly.entity_id
_entity_poly.type
_entity_poly.pdbx_seq_one_letter_code
_entity_poly.pdbx_strand_id
1 'polypeptide(L)'
;MNQREKQEEELTKKCEEINKKFNALYCLSNVLYKFSIRLEKNTIAFCMKKNNEAIELKQQSTGFRKFFNLFFNFLHGDQIKKEDIVLIDEADIHLAVPAQKEFRNFLKEFGKKVVLLLL
;
A
#
# COMPACT_ATOMS: atom_id res chain seq x y z
N MET A 1 -23.01 -18.43 -8.42
CA MET A 1 -22.25 -17.53 -7.52
C MET A 1 -22.97 -17.45 -6.18
N ASN A 2 -22.37 -17.94 -5.10
CA ASN A 2 -22.98 -17.96 -3.76
C ASN A 2 -22.87 -16.57 -3.06
N GLN A 3 -23.53 -16.39 -1.93
CA GLN A 3 -23.56 -15.11 -1.22
C GLN A 3 -22.17 -14.65 -0.78
N ARG A 4 -21.28 -15.59 -0.41
CA ARG A 4 -19.90 -15.29 -0.03
C ARG A 4 -19.11 -14.75 -1.22
N GLU A 5 -19.19 -15.41 -2.38
CA GLU A 5 -18.50 -14.98 -3.60
C GLU A 5 -18.92 -13.58 -4.03
N LYS A 6 -20.21 -13.23 -3.89
CA LYS A 6 -20.69 -11.86 -4.14
C LYS A 6 -20.06 -10.83 -3.20
N GLN A 7 -19.95 -11.15 -1.92
CA GLN A 7 -19.31 -10.28 -0.92
C GLN A 7 -17.81 -10.12 -1.19
N GLU A 8 -17.12 -11.21 -1.52
CA GLU A 8 -15.70 -11.18 -1.89
C GLU A 8 -15.45 -10.37 -3.17
N GLU A 9 -16.36 -10.44 -4.15
CA GLU A 9 -16.28 -9.62 -5.36
C GLU A 9 -16.45 -8.13 -5.05
N GLU A 10 -17.42 -7.78 -4.20
CA GLU A 10 -17.62 -6.39 -3.77
C GLU A 10 -16.42 -5.84 -2.99
N LEU A 11 -15.86 -6.64 -2.08
CA LEU A 11 -14.63 -6.30 -1.35
C LEU A 11 -13.44 -6.15 -2.30
N THR A 12 -13.32 -7.03 -3.30
CA THR A 12 -12.26 -6.95 -4.31
C THR A 12 -12.38 -5.67 -5.14
N LYS A 13 -13.59 -5.23 -5.50
CA LYS A 13 -13.83 -3.94 -6.16
C LYS A 13 -13.36 -2.77 -5.29
N LYS A 14 -13.64 -2.81 -3.98
CA LYS A 14 -13.12 -1.79 -3.04
C LYS A 14 -11.58 -1.79 -2.97
N CYS A 15 -10.94 -2.93 -3.18
CA CYS A 15 -9.48 -3.03 -3.24
C CYS A 15 -8.88 -2.54 -4.57
N GLU A 16 -9.65 -2.27 -5.63
CA GLU A 16 -9.09 -1.83 -6.92
C GLU A 16 -8.35 -0.50 -6.81
N GLU A 17 -8.92 0.47 -6.08
CA GLU A 17 -8.26 1.76 -5.86
C GLU A 17 -6.98 1.64 -5.03
N ILE A 18 -6.99 0.73 -4.04
CA ILE A 18 -5.79 0.37 -3.27
C ILE A 18 -4.71 -0.18 -4.21
N ASN A 19 -5.08 -1.13 -5.07
CA ASN A 19 -4.17 -1.75 -6.04
C ASN A 19 -3.56 -0.71 -6.98
N LYS A 20 -4.39 0.18 -7.56
CA LYS A 20 -3.93 1.25 -8.45
C LYS A 20 -2.93 2.16 -7.76
N LYS A 21 -3.29 2.69 -6.58
CA LYS A 21 -2.44 3.62 -5.82
C LYS A 21 -1.13 2.96 -5.38
N PHE A 22 -1.17 1.73 -4.88
CA PHE A 22 0.02 1.02 -4.44
C PHE A 22 1.00 0.81 -5.60
N ASN A 23 0.52 0.32 -6.75
CA ASN A 23 1.39 0.08 -7.91
C ASN A 23 1.94 1.39 -8.51
N ALA A 24 1.15 2.47 -8.51
CA ALA A 24 1.62 3.77 -8.96
C ALA A 24 2.77 4.32 -8.09
N LEU A 25 2.68 4.16 -6.77
CA LEU A 25 3.69 4.68 -5.83
C LEU A 25 4.90 3.76 -5.69
N TYR A 26 4.70 2.44 -5.68
CA TYR A 26 5.81 1.48 -5.54
C TYR A 26 6.61 1.32 -6.83
N CYS A 27 6.04 1.70 -7.99
CA CYS A 27 6.66 1.89 -9.30
C CYS A 27 7.86 0.96 -9.59
N LEU A 28 7.63 -0.36 -9.59
CA LEU A 28 8.57 -1.34 -10.14
C LEU A 28 8.18 -1.69 -11.57
N SER A 29 9.12 -1.53 -12.51
CA SER A 29 8.91 -1.88 -13.92
C SER A 29 8.44 -3.34 -14.05
N ASN A 30 7.25 -3.54 -14.63
CA ASN A 30 6.66 -4.84 -14.99
C ASN A 30 6.25 -5.75 -13.82
N VAL A 31 5.99 -5.19 -12.63
CA VAL A 31 5.45 -5.94 -11.50
C VAL A 31 4.10 -5.37 -11.09
N LEU A 32 3.06 -6.19 -11.09
CA LEU A 32 1.73 -5.83 -10.61
C LEU A 32 1.42 -6.55 -9.30
N TYR A 33 1.16 -5.76 -8.27
CA TYR A 33 0.67 -6.21 -6.99
C TYR A 33 -0.86 -6.16 -6.96
N LYS A 34 -1.48 -7.22 -6.46
CA LYS A 34 -2.93 -7.30 -6.26
C LYS A 34 -3.24 -7.73 -4.83
N PHE A 35 -4.00 -6.90 -4.15
CA PHE A 35 -4.55 -7.12 -2.83
C PHE A 35 -6.02 -7.50 -2.95
N SER A 36 -6.46 -8.45 -2.15
CA SER A 36 -7.86 -8.86 -2.07
C SER A 36 -8.20 -9.39 -0.68
N ILE A 37 -9.47 -9.36 -0.33
CA ILE A 37 -9.98 -9.94 0.91
C ILE A 37 -10.69 -11.24 0.56
N ARG A 38 -10.42 -12.29 1.34
CA ARG A 38 -11.13 -13.56 1.27
C ARG A 38 -11.80 -13.83 2.61
N LEU A 39 -13.06 -14.24 2.55
CA LEU A 39 -13.85 -14.58 3.72
C LEU A 39 -13.70 -16.08 3.99
N GLU A 40 -13.04 -16.40 5.09
CA GLU A 40 -12.91 -17.76 5.59
C GLU A 40 -13.93 -17.97 6.72
N LYS A 41 -14.13 -19.24 7.14
CA LYS A 41 -15.26 -19.61 8.01
C LYS A 41 -15.36 -18.76 9.28
N ASN A 42 -14.22 -18.47 9.91
CA ASN A 42 -14.13 -17.69 11.15
C ASN A 42 -13.07 -16.57 11.06
N THR A 43 -12.54 -16.29 9.88
CA THR A 43 -11.38 -15.41 9.69
C THR A 43 -11.54 -14.60 8.41
N ILE A 44 -10.93 -13.41 8.39
CA ILE A 44 -10.78 -12.60 7.19
C ILE A 44 -9.33 -12.70 6.77
N ALA A 45 -9.08 -13.19 5.56
CA ALA A 45 -7.74 -13.32 5.02
C ALA A 45 -7.43 -12.15 4.08
N PHE A 46 -6.38 -11.41 4.39
CA PHE A 46 -5.81 -10.43 3.47
C PHE A 46 -4.82 -11.13 2.55
N CYS A 47 -5.17 -11.21 1.26
CA CYS A 47 -4.40 -11.93 0.25
C CYS A 47 -3.57 -10.97 -0.58
N MET A 48 -2.34 -11.38 -0.90
CA MET A 48 -1.40 -10.63 -1.73
C MET A 48 -0.95 -11.47 -2.90
N LYS A 49 -0.96 -10.89 -4.10
CA LYS A 49 -0.40 -11.49 -5.31
C LYS A 49 0.58 -10.55 -5.98
N LYS A 50 1.65 -11.12 -6.55
CA LYS A 50 2.61 -10.45 -7.42
C LYS A 50 2.59 -11.17 -8.75
N ASN A 51 2.23 -10.50 -9.83
CA ASN A 51 2.09 -11.12 -11.17
C ASN A 51 1.25 -12.41 -11.15
N ASN A 52 0.12 -12.36 -10.43
CA ASN A 52 -0.81 -13.48 -10.17
C ASN A 52 -0.31 -14.61 -9.26
N GLU A 53 0.95 -14.61 -8.84
CA GLU A 53 1.47 -15.56 -7.86
C GLU A 53 1.18 -15.09 -6.43
N ALA A 54 0.72 -16.00 -5.57
CA ALA A 54 0.51 -15.69 -4.17
C ALA A 54 1.84 -15.42 -3.47
N ILE A 55 1.91 -14.35 -2.70
CA ILE A 55 3.11 -13.96 -1.95
C ILE A 55 2.79 -13.76 -0.48
N GLU A 56 3.78 -14.01 0.38
CA GLU A 56 3.69 -13.75 1.81
C GLU A 56 4.53 -12.53 2.18
N LEU A 57 3.95 -11.62 2.99
CA LEU A 57 4.62 -10.39 3.42
C LEU A 57 5.96 -10.65 4.12
N LYS A 58 6.02 -11.69 4.97
CA LYS A 58 7.24 -12.05 5.72
C LYS A 58 8.40 -12.52 4.83
N GLN A 59 8.11 -12.97 3.61
CA GLN A 59 9.10 -13.45 2.65
C GLN A 59 9.57 -12.33 1.70
N GLN A 60 8.98 -11.13 1.78
CA GLN A 60 9.37 -10.00 0.94
C GLN A 60 10.60 -9.27 1.50
N SER A 61 11.28 -8.53 0.63
CA SER A 61 12.43 -7.72 1.03
C SER A 61 12.08 -6.71 2.12
N THR A 62 13.09 -6.31 2.90
CA THR A 62 12.94 -5.27 3.93
C THR A 62 12.36 -3.97 3.35
N GLY A 63 12.79 -3.58 2.13
CA GLY A 63 12.27 -2.42 1.44
C GLY A 63 10.79 -2.55 1.07
N PHE A 64 10.37 -3.70 0.54
CA PHE A 64 8.95 -3.96 0.27
C PHE A 64 8.13 -3.88 1.56
N ARG A 65 8.57 -4.53 2.63
CA ARG A 65 7.85 -4.55 3.93
C ARG A 65 7.73 -3.15 4.54
N LYS A 66 8.81 -2.36 4.51
CA LYS A 66 8.79 -0.95 4.97
C LYS A 66 7.80 -0.13 4.16
N PHE A 67 7.84 -0.24 2.83
CA PHE A 67 6.90 0.47 1.95
C PHE A 67 5.45 0.01 2.15
N PHE A 68 5.21 -1.29 2.27
CA PHE A 68 3.89 -1.87 2.54
C PHE A 68 3.29 -1.27 3.82
N ASN A 69 4.07 -1.27 4.91
CA ASN A 69 3.63 -0.69 6.17
C ASN A 69 3.35 0.81 6.05
N LEU A 70 4.24 1.55 5.40
CA LEU A 70 4.02 2.98 5.14
C LEU A 70 2.74 3.20 4.33
N PHE A 71 2.52 2.44 3.27
CA PHE A 71 1.33 2.60 2.44
C PHE A 71 0.04 2.35 3.23
N PHE A 72 -0.07 1.23 3.93
CA PHE A 72 -1.32 0.85 4.60
C PHE A 72 -1.56 1.60 5.91
N ASN A 73 -0.52 1.91 6.68
CA ASN A 73 -0.68 2.61 7.95
C ASN A 73 -0.82 4.12 7.78
N PHE A 74 -0.25 4.67 6.70
CA PHE A 74 -0.07 6.12 6.57
C PHE A 74 -0.68 6.67 5.28
N LEU A 75 -0.29 6.15 4.11
CA LEU A 75 -0.73 6.72 2.82
C LEU A 75 -2.20 6.43 2.50
N HIS A 76 -2.74 5.35 3.06
CA HIS A 76 -4.14 4.93 2.91
C HIS A 76 -4.99 5.24 4.16
N GLY A 77 -4.39 5.73 5.24
CA GLY A 77 -5.10 6.08 6.46
C GLY A 77 -5.70 7.47 6.38
N ASP A 78 -7.01 7.62 6.53
CA ASP A 78 -7.70 8.92 6.66
C ASP A 78 -7.53 9.54 8.07
N GLN A 79 -6.50 9.10 8.80
CA GLN A 79 -6.32 9.40 10.23
C GLN A 79 -5.47 10.65 10.47
N ILE A 80 -4.82 11.17 9.43
CA ILE A 80 -3.88 12.29 9.56
C ILE A 80 -4.60 13.59 9.29
N LYS A 81 -4.61 14.44 10.31
CA LYS A 81 -5.23 15.77 10.27
C LYS A 81 -4.21 16.82 9.87
N LYS A 82 -4.73 17.98 9.47
CA LYS A 82 -3.95 19.10 8.96
C LYS A 82 -2.89 19.61 9.96
N GLU A 83 -3.16 19.45 11.26
CA GLU A 83 -2.28 19.90 12.34
C GLU A 83 -1.25 18.86 12.80
N ASP A 84 -1.28 17.64 12.27
CA ASP A 84 -0.39 16.57 12.71
C ASP A 84 1.04 16.80 12.19
N ILE A 85 2.03 16.51 13.05
CA ILE A 85 3.44 16.45 12.66
C ILE A 85 3.78 15.01 12.32
N VAL A 86 4.22 14.80 11.10
CA VAL A 86 4.64 13.48 10.62
C VAL A 86 6.15 13.43 10.57
N LEU A 87 6.71 12.48 11.31
CA LEU A 87 8.12 12.12 11.26
C LEU A 87 8.26 10.84 10.41
N ILE A 88 9.06 10.90 9.35
CA ILE A 88 9.41 9.68 8.59
C ILE A 88 10.93 9.53 8.62
N ASP A 89 11.39 8.52 9.34
CA ASP A 89 12.78 8.09 9.36
C ASP A 89 13.02 7.08 8.24
N GLU A 90 14.13 7.21 7.53
CA GLU A 90 14.56 6.32 6.45
C GLU A 90 13.56 6.09 5.29
N ALA A 91 12.75 7.10 4.96
CA ALA A 91 11.61 6.99 4.03
C ALA A 91 11.97 6.40 2.64
N ASP A 92 13.17 6.71 2.13
CA ASP A 92 13.60 6.42 0.75
C ASP A 92 14.60 5.24 0.63
N ILE A 93 15.16 4.75 1.75
CA ILE A 93 16.48 4.06 1.77
C ILE A 93 16.47 2.71 1.03
N HIS A 94 15.30 2.12 0.77
CA HIS A 94 15.19 0.80 0.13
C HIS A 94 14.25 0.76 -1.08
N LEU A 95 13.88 1.92 -1.62
CA LEU A 95 13.06 2.01 -2.82
C LEU A 95 13.92 2.05 -4.09
N ALA A 96 13.40 1.51 -5.19
CA ALA A 96 14.01 1.69 -6.50
C ALA A 96 13.96 3.18 -6.91
N VAL A 97 14.90 3.64 -7.73
CA VAL A 97 15.00 5.06 -8.15
C VAL A 97 13.68 5.63 -8.71
N PRO A 98 12.91 4.92 -9.57
CA PRO A 98 11.61 5.42 -10.02
C PRO A 98 10.60 5.58 -8.88
N ALA A 99 10.56 4.61 -7.96
CA ALA A 99 9.67 4.63 -6.79
C ALA A 99 10.03 5.76 -5.81
N GLN A 100 11.32 6.06 -5.63
CA GLN A 100 11.77 7.22 -4.84
C GLN A 100 11.25 8.53 -5.44
N LYS A 101 11.25 8.67 -6.77
CA LYS A 101 10.76 9.89 -7.44
C LYS A 101 9.27 10.10 -7.23
N GLU A 102 8.46 9.06 -7.45
CA GLU A 102 7.01 9.12 -7.21
C GLU A 102 6.68 9.34 -5.73
N PHE A 103 7.40 8.65 -4.85
CA PHE A 103 7.23 8.82 -3.41
C PHE A 103 7.60 10.23 -2.93
N ARG A 104 8.67 10.84 -3.45
CA ARG A 104 9.00 12.25 -3.19
C ARG A 104 7.93 13.21 -3.70
N ASN A 105 7.37 12.97 -4.88
CA ASN A 105 6.27 13.79 -5.41
C ASN A 105 5.04 13.68 -4.51
N PHE A 106 4.69 12.46 -4.07
CA PHE A 106 3.63 12.25 -3.11
C PHE A 106 3.89 13.02 -1.81
N LEU A 107 5.08 12.89 -1.22
CA LEU A 107 5.41 13.57 0.03
C LEU A 107 5.36 15.09 -0.10
N LYS A 108 5.76 15.64 -1.25
CA LYS A 108 5.62 17.08 -1.54
C LYS A 108 4.17 17.53 -1.57
N GLU A 109 3.29 16.79 -2.24
CA GLU A 109 1.86 17.13 -2.26
C GLU A 109 1.20 16.91 -0.90
N PHE A 110 1.65 15.90 -0.15
CA PHE A 110 1.16 15.58 1.17
C PHE A 110 1.59 16.63 2.21
N GLY A 111 2.84 17.09 2.18
CA GLY A 111 3.36 18.17 3.03
C GLY A 111 2.72 19.54 2.79
N LYS A 112 1.90 19.71 1.74
CA LYS A 112 1.04 20.90 1.63
C LYS A 112 -0.15 20.86 2.58
N LYS A 113 -0.49 19.67 3.10
CA LYS A 113 -1.64 19.43 3.97
C LYS A 113 -1.23 19.26 5.43
N VAL A 114 0.02 18.88 5.73
CA VAL A 114 0.51 18.62 7.09
C VAL A 114 1.93 19.12 7.25
N VAL A 115 2.42 19.22 8.49
CA VAL A 115 3.83 19.48 8.74
C VAL A 115 4.61 18.17 8.62
N LEU A 116 5.41 18.03 7.57
CA LEU A 116 6.22 16.85 7.30
C LEU A 116 7.69 17.11 7.66
N LEU A 117 8.26 16.26 8.50
CA LEU A 117 9.68 16.23 8.84
C LEU A 117 10.29 14.90 8.35
N LEU A 118 11.26 15.00 7.46
CA LEU A 118 12.09 13.87 7.01
C LEU A 118 13.38 13.92 7.83
N LEU A 119 13.69 12.84 8.54
CA LEU A 119 14.93 12.68 9.29
C LEU A 119 15.96 11.87 8.50
#